data_AF-A0A397XK26-F1
#
_entry.id   AF-A0A397XK26-F1
#
_cell.length_a   1.000
_cell.length_b   1.000
_cell.length_c   1.000
_cell.angle_alpha   90.00
_cell.angle_beta   90.00
_cell.angle_gamma   90.00
#
_symmetry.space_group_name_H-M   'P 1'
#
loop_
_entity.id
_entity.type
_entity.pdbx_description
1 polymer ?
#
loop_
_entity_poly.entity_id
_entity_poly.type
_entity_poly.pdbx_seq_one_letter_code
_entity_poly.pdbx_strand_id
1 'polypeptide(L)'
;MLFPRLARAVSQISKLRSFSSNASPLFSRCGYATVAQADDAPSQNDFPSKSPVNLDKLFWSKPCSLALPKDSPLRVDEPDYQGVRRFILKMLLFYSKQSTSIRGANVIYKRIIAQVDTPAIYDVFNLEKTFKITYSLLVLHMWLVLRRLKQEGKEGVDLGQYVYEIYNHNVEVRVSKAGVNLLLLTWMKELERIFFGNVVAYDEALLPDAKPNDLQIKLWRNVFSDDGTTTPDETDLKAAKAMARYVRREVGSLSLTDKESIFSGNFSFTPLENKASVT
;
A
#
# COMPACT_ATOMS: atom_id res chain seq x y z
N MET A 1 12.44 -15.93 -16.21
CA MET A 1 13.48 -14.88 -16.23
C MET A 1 12.77 -13.52 -16.29
N LEU A 2 12.62 -12.84 -15.16
CA LEU A 2 11.76 -11.66 -15.02
C LEU A 2 12.49 -10.50 -14.31
N PHE A 3 13.58 -9.98 -14.90
CA PHE A 3 14.19 -8.67 -14.59
C PHE A 3 14.77 -8.13 -15.90
N PRO A 4 14.68 -6.83 -16.28
CA PRO A 4 14.75 -5.62 -15.44
C PRO A 4 13.81 -4.46 -15.92
N ARG A 5 12.76 -4.12 -15.17
CA ARG A 5 11.82 -3.04 -15.57
C ARG A 5 11.86 -1.79 -14.69
N LEU A 6 12.17 -1.91 -13.40
CA LEU A 6 12.13 -0.77 -12.48
C LEU A 6 13.26 0.24 -12.72
N ALA A 7 14.48 -0.23 -13.02
CA ALA A 7 15.60 0.66 -13.37
C ALA A 7 15.32 1.50 -14.64
N ARG A 8 14.55 0.95 -15.59
CA ARG A 8 14.11 1.65 -16.81
C ARG A 8 12.94 2.61 -16.53
N ALA A 9 12.02 2.25 -15.63
CA ALA A 9 10.92 3.13 -15.21
C ALA A 9 11.45 4.40 -14.50
N VAL A 10 12.48 4.28 -13.68
CA VAL A 10 13.10 5.43 -12.99
C VAL A 10 13.80 6.40 -13.96
N SER A 11 14.32 5.90 -15.09
CA SER A 11 14.85 6.74 -16.19
C SER A 11 13.74 7.32 -17.09
N GLN A 12 12.58 6.67 -17.18
CA GLN A 12 11.45 7.12 -18.02
C GLN A 12 10.61 8.21 -17.32
N ILE A 13 10.61 8.28 -15.99
CA ILE A 13 9.90 9.32 -15.23
C ILE A 13 10.45 10.73 -15.53
N SER A 14 11.73 10.88 -15.88
CA SER A 14 12.28 12.18 -16.32
C SER A 14 11.90 12.54 -17.77
N LYS A 15 11.58 11.54 -18.61
CA LYS A 15 11.12 11.75 -20.01
C LYS A 15 9.61 11.88 -20.16
N LEU A 16 8.82 11.32 -19.23
CA LEU A 16 7.34 11.41 -19.25
C LEU A 16 6.80 12.79 -18.86
N ARG A 17 7.66 13.72 -18.41
CA ARG A 17 7.31 15.13 -18.17
C ARG A 17 6.83 15.86 -19.44
N SER A 18 7.03 15.29 -20.64
CA SER A 18 6.66 15.93 -21.92
C SER A 18 5.42 15.34 -22.62
N PHE A 19 4.74 14.33 -22.06
CA PHE A 19 3.58 13.69 -22.72
C PHE A 19 2.39 13.55 -21.77
N SER A 20 1.97 14.65 -21.15
CA SER A 20 0.69 14.73 -20.45
C SER A 20 -0.27 15.66 -21.20
N SER A 21 -0.85 15.14 -22.27
CA SER A 21 -2.21 15.54 -22.68
C SER A 21 -2.90 14.32 -23.29
N ASN A 22 -4.09 14.02 -22.77
CA ASN A 22 -5.04 12.99 -23.22
C ASN A 22 -4.79 11.55 -22.70
N ALA A 23 -5.28 11.28 -21.50
CA ALA A 23 -5.61 9.93 -21.04
C ALA A 23 -7.09 9.89 -20.64
N SER A 24 -7.93 9.28 -21.49
CA SER A 24 -9.34 8.97 -21.21
C SER A 24 -9.44 7.66 -20.41
N PRO A 25 -10.29 7.53 -19.37
CA PRO A 25 -10.42 6.29 -18.62
C PRO A 25 -11.47 5.38 -19.28
N LEU A 26 -11.05 4.22 -19.78
CA LEU A 26 -11.93 3.15 -20.25
C LEU A 26 -12.10 2.10 -19.13
N PHE A 27 -12.81 2.45 -18.06
CA PHE A 27 -13.43 1.43 -17.19
C PHE A 27 -14.89 1.13 -17.61
N SER A 28 -15.47 1.88 -18.57
CA SER A 28 -16.90 1.78 -18.90
C SER A 28 -17.31 0.66 -19.88
N ARG A 29 -16.51 -0.38 -20.13
CA ARG A 29 -16.91 -1.40 -21.12
C ARG A 29 -16.41 -2.81 -20.86
N CYS A 30 -16.92 -3.45 -19.81
CA CYS A 30 -17.18 -4.89 -19.83
C CYS A 30 -18.36 -5.19 -18.90
N GLY A 31 -19.49 -5.54 -19.51
CA GLY A 31 -20.68 -5.95 -18.81
C GLY A 31 -20.43 -7.22 -18.00
N TYR A 32 -20.84 -7.18 -16.74
CA TYR A 32 -20.96 -8.34 -15.87
C TYR A 32 -22.02 -9.25 -16.51
N ALA A 33 -21.64 -10.48 -16.82
CA ALA A 33 -22.62 -11.50 -17.18
C ALA A 33 -23.57 -11.69 -15.99
N THR A 34 -24.87 -11.49 -16.24
CA THR A 34 -25.95 -11.78 -15.30
C THR A 34 -25.82 -13.22 -14.80
N VAL A 35 -25.37 -13.38 -13.55
CA VAL A 35 -25.42 -14.65 -12.83
C VAL A 35 -26.83 -14.78 -12.25
N ALA A 36 -27.44 -15.93 -12.47
CA ALA A 36 -28.81 -16.24 -12.09
C ALA A 36 -29.09 -15.98 -10.60
N GLN A 37 -30.24 -15.35 -10.35
CA GLN A 37 -30.84 -15.16 -9.03
C GLN A 37 -31.05 -16.53 -8.37
N ALA A 38 -30.46 -16.73 -7.20
CA ALA A 38 -30.78 -17.84 -6.31
C ALA A 38 -31.64 -17.28 -5.16
N ASP A 39 -32.69 -18.03 -4.83
CA ASP A 39 -33.85 -17.64 -4.04
C ASP A 39 -33.57 -17.08 -2.64
N ASP A 40 -34.43 -16.16 -2.23
CA ASP A 40 -34.47 -15.47 -0.93
C ASP A 40 -34.72 -16.43 0.25
N ALA A 41 -33.89 -16.29 1.29
CA ALA A 41 -34.23 -16.70 2.66
C ALA A 41 -33.81 -15.57 3.64
N PRO A 42 -34.68 -15.14 4.58
CA PRO A 42 -34.43 -13.95 5.37
C PRO A 42 -33.50 -14.27 6.54
N SER A 43 -32.40 -13.54 6.67
CA SER A 43 -31.63 -13.49 7.92
C SER A 43 -31.60 -12.05 8.44
N GLN A 44 -32.49 -11.78 9.40
CA GLN A 44 -32.31 -10.68 10.34
C GLN A 44 -31.03 -10.98 11.14
N ASN A 45 -30.02 -10.13 11.00
CA ASN A 45 -28.97 -9.98 11.99
C ASN A 45 -28.88 -8.49 12.31
N ASP A 46 -29.54 -8.11 13.41
CA ASP A 46 -29.32 -6.84 14.09
C ASP A 46 -27.86 -6.76 14.51
N PHE A 47 -27.05 -6.01 13.76
CA PHE A 47 -25.71 -5.65 14.18
C PHE A 47 -25.80 -4.48 15.18
N PRO A 48 -25.13 -4.56 16.35
CA PRO A 48 -25.09 -3.45 17.27
C PRO A 48 -24.39 -2.26 16.60
N SER A 49 -25.10 -1.14 16.53
CA SER A 49 -24.64 0.15 16.03
C SER A 49 -23.27 0.50 16.61
N LYS A 50 -22.20 0.32 15.82
CA LYS A 50 -20.91 0.98 16.07
C LYS A 50 -21.17 2.48 15.96
N SER A 51 -20.78 3.23 16.99
CA SER A 51 -20.84 4.69 17.01
C SER A 51 -20.25 5.26 15.70
N PRO A 52 -20.90 6.23 15.04
CA PRO A 52 -20.42 6.75 13.76
C PRO A 52 -19.02 7.33 13.92
N VAL A 53 -18.05 6.76 13.19
CA VAL A 53 -16.66 7.21 13.19
C VAL A 53 -16.61 8.64 12.66
N ASN A 54 -16.19 9.59 13.51
CA ASN A 54 -16.10 11.00 13.11
C ASN A 54 -14.80 11.25 12.34
N LEU A 55 -14.87 11.12 11.01
CA LEU A 55 -13.75 11.30 10.08
C LEU A 55 -13.05 12.65 10.26
N ASP A 56 -13.79 13.73 10.54
CA ASP A 56 -13.25 15.09 10.66
C ASP A 56 -12.31 15.27 11.84
N LYS A 57 -12.34 14.38 12.84
CA LYS A 57 -11.44 14.40 14.01
C LYS A 57 -10.27 13.41 13.90
N LEU A 58 -10.20 12.61 12.85
CA LEU A 58 -9.14 11.61 12.69
C LEU A 58 -7.87 12.18 12.06
N PHE A 59 -6.73 11.62 12.48
CA PHE A 59 -5.39 11.80 11.89
C PHE A 59 -4.79 13.21 11.98
N TRP A 60 -5.20 14.00 12.99
CA TRP A 60 -4.62 15.32 13.28
C TRP A 60 -3.38 15.28 14.18
N SER A 61 -3.03 14.11 14.71
CA SER A 61 -1.80 13.95 15.50
C SER A 61 -0.58 14.29 14.65
N LYS A 62 0.42 14.93 15.27
CA LYS A 62 1.70 15.20 14.59
C LYS A 62 2.35 13.89 14.15
N PRO A 63 3.07 13.88 13.01
CA PRO A 63 3.87 12.74 12.61
C PRO A 63 4.91 12.38 13.69
N CYS A 64 5.15 11.10 13.90
CA CYS A 64 6.15 10.57 14.82
C CYS A 64 6.84 9.34 14.19
N SER A 65 8.00 8.94 14.70
CA SER A 65 8.67 7.74 14.19
C SER A 65 7.76 6.51 14.30
N LEU A 66 7.71 5.71 13.24
CA LEU A 66 6.99 4.43 13.19
C LEU A 66 7.84 3.25 13.67
N ALA A 67 9.07 3.51 14.11
CA ALA A 67 9.98 2.47 14.59
C ALA A 67 9.34 1.69 15.75
N LEU A 68 9.40 0.36 15.67
CA LEU A 68 8.92 -0.49 16.74
C LEU A 68 9.86 -0.37 17.96
N PRO A 69 9.32 -0.18 19.17
CA PRO A 69 10.09 -0.24 20.42
C PRO A 69 10.89 -1.55 20.52
N LYS A 70 12.08 -1.51 21.11
CA LYS A 70 13.01 -2.66 21.18
C LYS A 70 12.41 -3.91 21.82
N ASP A 71 11.46 -3.72 22.74
CA ASP A 71 10.72 -4.75 23.48
C ASP A 71 9.42 -5.20 22.79
N SER A 72 9.08 -4.62 21.62
CA SER A 72 7.84 -4.96 20.93
C SER A 72 7.87 -6.40 20.41
N PRO A 73 6.82 -7.20 20.68
CA PRO A 73 6.74 -8.59 20.20
C PRO A 73 6.60 -8.68 18.68
N LEU A 74 6.31 -7.55 18.02
CA LEU A 74 6.23 -7.46 16.57
C LEU A 74 7.61 -7.31 15.92
N ARG A 75 8.68 -7.04 16.68
CA ARG A 75 10.01 -6.92 16.11
C ARG A 75 10.50 -8.25 15.55
N VAL A 76 11.24 -8.14 14.46
CA VAL A 76 11.94 -9.26 13.84
C VAL A 76 13.42 -8.93 13.91
N ASP A 77 14.12 -9.63 14.80
CA ASP A 77 15.56 -9.49 14.93
C ASP A 77 16.27 -10.44 13.96
N GLU A 78 17.37 -9.97 13.40
CA GLU A 78 18.17 -10.78 12.50
C GLU A 78 18.87 -11.87 13.33
N PRO A 79 18.73 -13.16 12.97
CA PRO A 79 19.26 -14.22 13.80
C PRO A 79 20.80 -14.18 13.81
N ASP A 80 21.38 -13.88 14.98
CA ASP A 80 22.83 -13.84 15.20
C ASP A 80 23.32 -15.19 15.73
N TYR A 81 23.56 -16.12 14.80
CA TYR A 81 24.13 -17.43 15.15
C TYR A 81 25.63 -17.31 15.45
N GLN A 82 26.12 -18.03 16.46
CA GLN A 82 27.52 -18.04 16.87
C GLN A 82 28.24 -19.36 16.54
N GLY A 83 29.58 -19.36 16.58
CA GLY A 83 30.43 -20.55 16.43
C GLY A 83 30.37 -21.22 15.06
N VAL A 84 30.44 -22.56 15.04
CA VAL A 84 30.45 -23.37 13.81
C VAL A 84 29.21 -23.12 12.95
N ARG A 85 28.05 -22.90 13.58
CA ARG A 85 26.80 -22.58 12.86
C ARG A 85 26.90 -21.27 12.08
N ARG A 86 27.53 -20.24 12.66
CA ARG A 86 27.81 -18.97 11.97
C ARG A 86 28.68 -19.19 10.75
N PHE A 87 29.73 -19.98 10.90
CA PHE A 87 30.68 -20.29 9.83
C PHE A 87 29.97 -21.00 8.66
N ILE A 88 29.20 -22.05 8.94
CA ILE A 88 28.43 -22.78 7.92
C ILE A 88 27.45 -21.85 7.20
N LEU A 89 26.66 -21.06 7.94
CA LEU A 89 25.70 -20.13 7.35
C LEU A 89 26.36 -19.03 6.51
N LYS A 90 27.54 -18.55 6.95
CA LYS A 90 28.33 -17.60 6.17
C LYS A 90 28.82 -18.21 4.86
N MET A 91 29.28 -19.47 4.88
CA MET A 91 29.67 -20.20 3.65
C MET A 91 28.48 -20.42 2.71
N LEU A 92 27.27 -20.61 3.25
CA LEU A 92 26.02 -20.71 2.50
C LEU A 92 25.41 -19.35 2.11
N LEU A 93 26.17 -18.25 2.21
CA LEU A 93 25.75 -16.89 1.82
C LEU A 93 24.52 -16.34 2.59
N PHE A 94 24.19 -16.91 3.76
CA PHE A 94 23.05 -16.46 4.58
C PHE A 94 23.16 -15.00 5.04
N TYR A 95 24.39 -14.55 5.31
CA TYR A 95 24.72 -13.17 5.69
C TYR A 95 25.15 -12.30 4.50
N SER A 96 24.92 -12.76 3.26
CA SER A 96 25.15 -11.92 2.08
C SER A 96 24.14 -10.77 2.06
N LYS A 97 24.54 -9.63 1.47
CA LYS A 97 23.67 -8.45 1.30
C LYS A 97 22.35 -8.78 0.60
N GLN A 98 22.38 -9.71 -0.35
CA GLN A 98 21.17 -10.15 -1.05
C GLN A 98 20.24 -10.93 -0.11
N SER A 99 20.77 -11.91 0.63
CA SER A 99 19.96 -12.73 1.53
C SER A 99 19.35 -11.90 2.67
N THR A 100 20.11 -10.97 3.25
CA THR A 100 19.64 -10.06 4.29
C THR A 100 18.55 -9.12 3.75
N SER A 101 18.75 -8.53 2.56
CA SER A 101 17.75 -7.68 1.90
C SER A 101 16.45 -8.41 1.58
N ILE A 102 16.50 -9.67 1.13
CA ILE A 102 15.29 -10.47 0.87
C ILE A 102 14.52 -10.70 2.18
N ARG A 103 15.20 -10.97 3.30
CA ARG A 103 14.54 -11.09 4.61
C ARG A 103 13.90 -9.78 5.05
N GLY A 104 14.64 -8.67 4.98
CA GLY A 104 14.13 -7.34 5.30
C GLY A 104 12.90 -6.99 4.45
N ALA A 105 12.97 -7.23 3.13
CA ALA A 105 11.85 -7.01 2.21
C ALA A 105 10.59 -7.82 2.58
N ASN A 106 10.77 -9.07 3.00
CA ASN A 106 9.65 -9.89 3.49
C ASN A 106 9.01 -9.30 4.75
N VAL A 107 9.81 -8.82 5.71
CA VAL A 107 9.29 -8.18 6.92
C VAL A 107 8.56 -6.89 6.57
N ILE A 108 9.15 -6.04 5.72
CA ILE A 108 8.53 -4.79 5.23
C ILE A 108 7.17 -5.08 4.58
N TYR A 109 7.11 -6.06 3.66
CA TYR A 109 5.86 -6.39 3.00
C TYR A 109 4.80 -6.95 3.96
N LYS A 110 5.21 -7.71 4.97
CA LYS A 110 4.30 -8.14 6.05
C LYS A 110 3.68 -6.96 6.80
N ARG A 111 4.39 -5.84 6.98
CA ARG A 111 3.80 -4.61 7.60
C ARG A 111 2.72 -3.99 6.72
N ILE A 112 2.94 -3.99 5.42
CA ILE A 112 1.97 -3.49 4.43
C ILE A 112 0.71 -4.36 4.47
N ILE A 113 0.87 -5.68 4.39
CA ILE A 113 -0.25 -6.62 4.48
C ILE A 113 -0.99 -6.50 5.82
N ALA A 114 -0.26 -6.41 6.94
CA ALA A 114 -0.86 -6.27 8.26
C ALA A 114 -1.75 -5.02 8.34
N GLN A 115 -1.34 -3.90 7.73
CA GLN A 115 -2.17 -2.69 7.70
C GLN A 115 -3.38 -2.82 6.77
N VAL A 116 -3.18 -3.37 5.56
CA VAL A 116 -4.23 -3.42 4.52
C VAL A 116 -5.28 -4.50 4.76
N ASP A 117 -4.91 -5.64 5.34
CA ASP A 117 -5.85 -6.73 5.60
C ASP A 117 -6.56 -6.58 6.98
N THR A 118 -6.22 -5.56 7.77
CA THR A 118 -6.89 -5.25 9.04
C THR A 118 -8.30 -4.68 8.83
N PRO A 119 -9.35 -5.18 9.51
CA PRO A 119 -10.73 -4.68 9.34
C PRO A 119 -10.89 -3.17 9.57
N ALA A 120 -10.12 -2.60 10.50
CA ALA A 120 -10.21 -1.19 10.88
C ALA A 120 -10.09 -0.20 9.71
N ILE A 121 -9.28 -0.50 8.67
CA ILE A 121 -9.16 0.42 7.51
C ILE A 121 -10.43 0.47 6.68
N TYR A 122 -11.15 -0.65 6.57
CA TYR A 122 -12.41 -0.72 5.84
C TYR A 122 -13.50 -0.03 6.66
N ASP A 123 -13.56 -0.30 7.96
CA ASP A 123 -14.55 0.27 8.86
C ASP A 123 -14.40 1.80 8.99
N VAL A 124 -13.18 2.30 9.23
CA VAL A 124 -12.91 3.73 9.44
C VAL A 124 -13.24 4.55 8.21
N PHE A 125 -12.90 4.06 7.02
CA PHE A 125 -13.14 4.77 5.75
C PHE A 125 -14.45 4.38 5.06
N ASN A 126 -15.28 3.54 5.69
CA ASN A 126 -16.54 3.01 5.13
C ASN A 126 -16.34 2.40 3.73
N LEU A 127 -15.34 1.54 3.60
CA LEU A 127 -14.98 0.87 2.35
C LEU A 127 -15.52 -0.56 2.34
N GLU A 128 -16.16 -0.97 1.24
CA GLU A 128 -16.49 -2.36 1.04
C GLU A 128 -15.22 -3.19 0.79
N LYS A 129 -15.12 -4.38 1.41
CA LYS A 129 -13.97 -5.27 1.23
C LYS A 129 -14.05 -6.03 -0.08
N THR A 130 -13.79 -5.34 -1.19
CA THR A 130 -13.67 -5.93 -2.53
C THR A 130 -12.19 -6.10 -2.94
N PHE A 131 -11.93 -6.90 -3.98
CA PHE A 131 -10.58 -7.04 -4.54
C PHE A 131 -10.01 -5.69 -4.99
N LYS A 132 -10.83 -4.87 -5.65
CA LYS A 132 -10.44 -3.55 -6.15
C LYS A 132 -9.99 -2.64 -5.01
N ILE A 133 -10.81 -2.50 -3.97
CA ILE A 133 -10.50 -1.66 -2.81
C ILE A 133 -9.23 -2.16 -2.12
N THR A 134 -9.14 -3.47 -1.87
CA THR A 134 -7.96 -4.09 -1.25
C THR A 134 -6.70 -3.81 -2.08
N TYR A 135 -6.79 -3.94 -3.42
CA TYR A 135 -5.70 -3.64 -4.33
C TYR A 135 -5.28 -2.17 -4.27
N SER A 136 -6.23 -1.24 -4.31
CA SER A 136 -5.95 0.20 -4.19
C SER A 136 -5.26 0.55 -2.87
N LEU A 137 -5.67 -0.07 -1.76
CA LEU A 137 -5.01 0.10 -0.46
C LEU A 137 -3.60 -0.51 -0.44
N LEU A 138 -3.39 -1.67 -1.08
CA LEU A 138 -2.04 -2.25 -1.26
C LEU A 138 -1.14 -1.30 -2.05
N VAL A 139 -1.62 -0.78 -3.19
CA VAL A 139 -0.88 0.18 -4.02
C VAL A 139 -0.48 1.41 -3.21
N LEU A 140 -1.41 1.97 -2.42
CA LEU A 140 -1.17 3.15 -1.59
C LEU A 140 -0.06 2.90 -0.55
N HIS A 141 -0.12 1.80 0.20
CA HIS A 141 0.87 1.49 1.24
C HIS A 141 2.22 1.04 0.65
N MET A 142 2.20 0.35 -0.49
CA MET A 142 3.40 0.08 -1.27
C MET A 142 4.09 1.37 -1.71
N TRP A 143 3.33 2.33 -2.25
CA TRP A 143 3.87 3.62 -2.66
C TRP A 143 4.51 4.37 -1.47
N LEU A 144 3.85 4.42 -0.31
CA LEU A 144 4.41 5.04 0.91
C LEU A 144 5.80 4.48 1.26
N VAL A 145 5.92 3.14 1.27
CA VAL A 145 7.16 2.45 1.62
C VAL A 145 8.23 2.63 0.55
N LEU A 146 7.90 2.45 -0.73
CA LEU A 146 8.85 2.60 -1.82
C LEU A 146 9.36 4.04 -1.93
N ARG A 147 8.49 5.03 -1.70
CA ARG A 147 8.86 6.44 -1.64
C ARG A 147 9.89 6.69 -0.54
N ARG A 148 9.67 6.13 0.66
CA ARG A 148 10.61 6.26 1.79
C ARG A 148 11.93 5.54 1.52
N LEU A 149 11.90 4.32 0.98
CA LEU A 149 13.10 3.55 0.63
C LEU A 149 13.95 4.28 -0.40
N LYS A 150 13.33 4.87 -1.43
CA LYS A 150 14.04 5.63 -2.48
C LYS A 150 14.90 6.78 -1.93
N GLN A 151 14.54 7.36 -0.79
CA GLN A 151 15.31 8.42 -0.14
C GLN A 151 16.67 7.93 0.40
N GLU A 152 16.83 6.62 0.61
CA GLU A 152 18.09 5.98 1.06
C GLU A 152 19.05 5.66 -0.09
N GLY A 153 18.80 6.23 -1.27
CA GLY A 153 19.66 6.09 -2.45
C GLY A 153 19.62 4.69 -3.05
N LYS A 154 20.75 4.25 -3.62
CA LYS A 154 20.86 2.99 -4.36
C LYS A 154 20.43 1.78 -3.53
N GLU A 155 20.85 1.72 -2.27
CA GLU A 155 20.52 0.58 -1.41
C GLU A 155 19.02 0.45 -1.15
N GLY A 156 18.34 1.59 -0.96
CA GLY A 156 16.90 1.61 -0.77
C GLY A 156 16.13 1.26 -2.05
N VAL A 157 16.64 1.66 -3.23
CA VAL A 157 16.09 1.23 -4.52
C VAL A 157 16.25 -0.28 -4.72
N ASP A 158 17.42 -0.84 -4.41
CA ASP A 158 17.69 -2.27 -4.50
C ASP A 158 16.79 -3.06 -3.54
N LEU A 159 16.59 -2.58 -2.30
CA LEU A 159 15.67 -3.19 -1.34
C LEU A 159 14.20 -3.07 -1.79
N GLY A 160 13.80 -1.91 -2.31
CA GLY A 160 12.46 -1.68 -2.83
C GLY A 160 12.09 -2.59 -4.00
N GLN A 161 13.08 -2.99 -4.81
CA GLN A 161 12.91 -3.97 -5.88
C GLN A 161 12.49 -5.35 -5.33
N TYR A 162 13.14 -5.83 -4.27
CA TYR A 162 12.72 -7.07 -3.59
C TYR A 162 11.31 -6.95 -2.98
N VAL A 163 10.97 -5.81 -2.37
CA VAL A 163 9.62 -5.58 -1.81
C VAL A 163 8.57 -5.62 -2.93
N TYR A 164 8.85 -5.00 -4.09
CA TYR A 164 7.97 -4.99 -5.25
C TYR A 164 7.78 -6.39 -5.87
N GLU A 165 8.81 -7.23 -5.89
CA GLU A 165 8.69 -8.62 -6.34
C GLU A 165 7.78 -9.45 -5.44
N ILE A 166 7.95 -9.33 -4.12
CA ILE A 166 7.10 -10.02 -3.14
C ILE A 166 5.65 -9.54 -3.28
N TYR A 167 5.44 -8.23 -3.47
CA TYR A 167 4.14 -7.64 -3.77
C TYR A 167 3.51 -8.24 -5.04
N ASN A 168 4.24 -8.28 -6.15
CA ASN A 168 3.70 -8.81 -7.40
C ASN A 168 3.30 -10.27 -7.28
N HIS A 169 4.10 -11.08 -6.59
CA HIS A 169 3.75 -12.47 -6.33
C HIS A 169 2.47 -12.58 -5.47
N ASN A 170 2.32 -11.73 -4.44
CA ASN A 170 1.10 -11.71 -3.64
C ASN A 170 -0.13 -11.30 -4.46
N VAL A 171 -0.01 -10.27 -5.31
CA VAL A 171 -1.08 -9.84 -6.21
C VAL A 171 -1.45 -10.94 -7.19
N GLU A 172 -0.48 -11.61 -7.79
CA GLU A 172 -0.69 -12.75 -8.70
C GLU A 172 -1.51 -13.85 -8.01
N VAL A 173 -1.15 -14.22 -6.77
CA VAL A 173 -1.89 -15.18 -5.96
C VAL A 173 -3.31 -14.70 -5.67
N ARG A 174 -3.52 -13.41 -5.37
CA ARG A 174 -4.86 -12.85 -5.13
C ARG A 174 -5.73 -12.87 -6.39
N VAL A 175 -5.18 -12.52 -7.55
CA VAL A 175 -5.88 -12.57 -8.85
C VAL A 175 -6.24 -14.00 -9.22
N SER A 176 -5.32 -14.93 -9.02
CA SER A 176 -5.56 -16.36 -9.26
C SER A 176 -6.73 -16.89 -8.41
N LYS A 177 -6.75 -16.53 -7.12
CA LYS A 177 -7.84 -16.87 -6.18
C LYS A 177 -9.17 -16.21 -6.54
N ALA A 178 -9.17 -15.05 -7.18
CA ALA A 178 -10.37 -14.39 -7.69
C ALA A 178 -10.95 -15.05 -8.95
N GLY A 179 -10.35 -16.15 -9.44
CA GLY A 179 -10.90 -16.98 -10.51
C GLY A 179 -10.47 -16.59 -11.93
N VAL A 180 -9.50 -15.68 -12.08
CA VAL A 180 -9.15 -15.09 -13.39
C VAL A 180 -7.87 -15.66 -14.01
N ASN A 181 -7.67 -16.97 -13.86
CA ASN A 181 -6.42 -17.67 -14.23
C ASN A 181 -6.11 -17.61 -15.73
N LEU A 182 -7.11 -17.74 -16.60
CA LEU A 182 -6.95 -17.74 -18.07
C LEU A 182 -6.40 -16.42 -18.63
N LEU A 183 -6.68 -15.30 -17.95
CA LEU A 183 -6.27 -13.97 -18.36
C LEU A 183 -5.24 -13.34 -17.41
N LEU A 184 -4.60 -14.15 -16.54
CA LEU A 184 -3.71 -13.68 -15.49
C LEU A 184 -2.64 -12.70 -16.00
N LEU A 185 -2.00 -13.00 -17.13
CA LEU A 185 -0.99 -12.11 -17.72
C LEU A 185 -1.55 -10.75 -18.15
N THR A 186 -2.78 -10.72 -18.67
CA THR A 186 -3.46 -9.49 -19.07
C THR A 186 -3.84 -8.67 -17.85
N TRP A 187 -4.38 -9.33 -16.82
CA TRP A 187 -4.69 -8.69 -15.53
C TRP A 187 -3.45 -8.14 -14.84
N MET A 188 -2.37 -8.91 -14.76
CA MET A 188 -1.13 -8.45 -14.12
C MET A 188 -0.53 -7.23 -14.83
N LYS A 189 -0.58 -7.17 -16.17
CA LYS A 189 -0.15 -5.98 -16.94
C LYS A 189 -1.02 -4.77 -16.63
N GLU A 190 -2.34 -4.96 -16.54
CA GLU A 190 -3.27 -3.88 -16.24
C GLU A 190 -3.10 -3.37 -14.80
N LEU A 191 -2.96 -4.27 -13.84
CA LEU A 191 -2.66 -3.94 -12.44
C LEU A 191 -1.32 -3.20 -12.33
N GLU A 192 -0.27 -3.63 -13.04
CA GLU A 192 1.03 -2.93 -13.12
C GLU A 192 0.86 -1.50 -13.67
N ARG A 193 0.06 -1.32 -14.72
CA ARG A 193 -0.25 0.01 -15.28
C ARG A 193 -0.95 0.90 -14.25
N ILE A 194 -1.94 0.36 -13.54
CA ILE A 194 -2.68 1.07 -12.48
C ILE A 194 -1.73 1.45 -11.34
N PHE A 195 -0.86 0.54 -10.91
CA PHE A 195 0.12 0.77 -9.85
C PHE A 195 1.02 1.97 -10.18
N PHE A 196 1.64 1.99 -11.36
CA PHE A 196 2.53 3.09 -11.73
C PHE A 196 1.78 4.40 -11.98
N GLY A 197 0.57 4.35 -12.53
CA GLY A 197 -0.29 5.54 -12.66
C GLY A 197 -0.61 6.17 -11.30
N ASN A 198 -0.88 5.34 -10.28
CA ASN A 198 -1.11 5.78 -8.91
C ASN A 198 0.15 6.38 -8.26
N VAL A 199 1.30 5.72 -8.43
CA VAL A 199 2.60 6.23 -7.93
C VAL A 199 2.87 7.65 -8.44
N VAL A 200 2.71 7.88 -9.74
CA VAL A 200 2.89 9.21 -10.34
C VAL A 200 1.86 10.19 -9.79
N ALA A 201 0.58 9.81 -9.77
CA ALA A 201 -0.49 10.67 -9.28
C ALA A 201 -0.32 11.11 -7.82
N TYR A 202 0.15 10.21 -6.95
CA TYR A 202 0.39 10.53 -5.54
C TYR A 202 1.67 11.36 -5.32
N ASP A 203 2.74 11.08 -6.08
CA ASP A 203 3.96 11.88 -6.03
C ASP A 203 3.68 13.33 -6.48
N GLU A 204 2.93 13.53 -7.58
CA GLU A 204 2.52 14.86 -8.06
C GLU A 204 1.69 15.61 -7.01
N ALA A 205 0.76 14.92 -6.35
CA ALA A 205 -0.12 15.53 -5.35
C ALA A 205 0.58 15.90 -4.03
N LEU A 206 1.85 15.50 -3.86
CA LEU A 206 2.70 15.85 -2.72
C LEU A 206 3.81 16.84 -3.07
N LEU A 207 3.86 17.36 -4.30
CA LEU A 207 4.81 18.40 -4.66
C LEU A 207 4.50 19.71 -3.93
N PRO A 208 5.51 20.55 -3.63
CA PRO A 208 5.30 21.82 -2.93
C PRO A 208 4.34 22.80 -3.63
N ASP A 209 4.24 22.72 -4.97
CA ASP A 209 3.40 23.53 -5.83
C ASP A 209 2.04 22.88 -6.17
N ALA A 210 1.76 21.68 -5.63
CA ALA A 210 0.48 21.01 -5.81
C ALA A 210 -0.67 21.82 -5.19
N LYS A 211 -1.87 21.76 -5.77
CA LYS A 211 -3.02 22.45 -5.21
C LYS A 211 -3.38 21.81 -3.86
N PRO A 212 -3.92 22.56 -2.89
CA PRO A 212 -4.23 22.05 -1.55
C PRO A 212 -5.08 20.77 -1.57
N ASN A 213 -5.93 20.65 -2.60
CA ASN A 213 -6.90 19.57 -2.72
C ASN A 213 -6.49 18.41 -3.63
N ASP A 214 -5.32 18.44 -4.26
CA ASP A 214 -4.95 17.45 -5.27
C ASP A 214 -4.87 16.04 -4.68
N LEU A 215 -4.28 15.88 -3.50
CA LEU A 215 -4.12 14.56 -2.88
C LEU A 215 -5.46 13.88 -2.60
N GLN A 216 -6.44 14.57 -2.00
CA GLN A 216 -7.74 13.94 -1.78
C GLN A 216 -8.49 13.65 -3.09
N ILE A 217 -8.32 14.46 -4.14
CA ILE A 217 -8.94 14.18 -5.45
C ILE A 217 -8.33 12.92 -6.07
N LYS A 218 -7.00 12.77 -6.01
CA LYS A 218 -6.33 11.55 -6.50
C LYS A 218 -6.68 10.33 -5.66
N LEU A 219 -6.75 10.45 -4.32
CA LEU A 219 -7.17 9.36 -3.44
C LEU A 219 -8.63 8.96 -3.67
N TRP A 220 -9.54 9.93 -3.83
CA TRP A 220 -10.92 9.67 -4.20
C TRP A 220 -11.01 8.82 -5.47
N ARG A 221 -10.40 9.29 -6.56
CA ARG A 221 -10.44 8.62 -7.86
C ARG A 221 -9.89 7.19 -7.84
N ASN A 222 -8.87 6.93 -7.02
CA ASN A 222 -8.17 5.64 -7.04
C ASN A 222 -8.65 4.66 -5.97
N VAL A 223 -9.19 5.14 -4.85
CA VAL A 223 -9.59 4.30 -3.72
C VAL A 223 -11.11 4.22 -3.59
N PHE A 224 -11.84 5.32 -3.80
CA PHE A 224 -13.27 5.40 -3.46
C PHE A 224 -14.19 5.37 -4.68
N SER A 225 -13.74 5.91 -5.81
CA SER A 225 -14.57 6.03 -7.02
C SER A 225 -14.66 4.69 -7.77
N ASP A 226 -15.88 4.29 -8.12
CA ASP A 226 -16.12 3.04 -8.84
C ASP A 226 -15.64 3.06 -10.30
N ASP A 227 -15.91 4.17 -10.97
CA ASP A 227 -15.60 4.41 -12.38
C ASP A 227 -14.30 5.20 -12.59
N GLY A 228 -13.76 5.82 -11.54
CA GLY A 228 -12.60 6.72 -11.59
C GLY A 228 -12.87 8.06 -12.27
N THR A 229 -14.10 8.28 -12.75
CA THR A 229 -14.53 9.44 -13.55
C THR A 229 -15.53 10.34 -12.83
N THR A 230 -16.26 9.79 -11.87
CA THR A 230 -17.26 10.55 -11.10
C THR A 230 -16.58 11.63 -10.26
N THR A 231 -17.08 12.86 -10.39
CA THR A 231 -16.67 13.98 -9.55
C THR A 231 -17.21 13.77 -8.13
N PRO A 232 -16.37 13.75 -7.09
CA PRO A 232 -16.83 13.59 -5.71
C PRO A 232 -17.77 14.72 -5.32
N ASP A 233 -18.86 14.39 -4.63
CA ASP A 233 -19.64 15.40 -3.91
C ASP A 233 -18.93 15.84 -2.61
N GLU A 234 -19.52 16.77 -1.85
CA GLU A 234 -18.90 17.25 -0.60
C GLU A 234 -18.82 16.18 0.51
N THR A 235 -19.74 15.22 0.51
CA THR A 235 -19.84 14.14 1.50
C THR A 235 -18.80 13.06 1.20
N ASP A 236 -18.69 12.65 -0.06
CA ASP A 236 -17.68 11.79 -0.65
C ASP A 236 -16.26 12.26 -0.32
N LEU A 237 -16.04 13.57 -0.40
CA LEU A 237 -14.74 14.15 -0.15
C LEU A 237 -14.33 14.09 1.34
N LYS A 238 -15.24 13.83 2.29
CA LYS A 238 -14.88 13.71 3.73
C LYS A 238 -13.96 12.53 3.99
N ALA A 239 -14.27 11.35 3.45
CA ALA A 239 -13.45 10.16 3.59
C ALA A 239 -12.09 10.33 2.88
N ALA A 240 -12.10 10.89 1.68
CA ALA A 240 -10.86 11.20 0.95
C ALA A 240 -10.00 12.25 1.66
N LYS A 241 -10.59 13.28 2.29
CA LYS A 241 -9.87 14.26 3.13
C LYS A 241 -9.25 13.59 4.35
N ALA A 242 -9.98 12.70 5.02
CA ALA A 242 -9.45 11.93 6.15
C ALA A 242 -8.30 11.02 5.72
N MET A 243 -8.43 10.33 4.58
CA MET A 243 -7.37 9.50 4.04
C MET A 243 -6.15 10.33 3.62
N ALA A 244 -6.36 11.53 3.05
CA ALA A 244 -5.27 12.45 2.74
C ALA A 244 -4.51 12.91 3.99
N ARG A 245 -5.20 13.12 5.12
CA ARG A 245 -4.56 13.39 6.42
C ARG A 245 -3.74 12.18 6.89
N TYR A 246 -4.33 10.99 6.86
CA TYR A 246 -3.61 9.75 7.17
C TYR A 246 -2.35 9.61 6.33
N VAL A 247 -2.45 9.72 5.00
CA VAL A 247 -1.33 9.61 4.05
C VAL A 247 -0.24 10.64 4.35
N ARG A 248 -0.59 11.92 4.53
CA ARG A 248 0.40 12.96 4.85
C ARG A 248 1.10 12.68 6.18
N ARG A 249 0.36 12.21 7.18
CA ARG A 249 0.93 11.81 8.46
C ARG A 249 1.87 10.63 8.29
N GLU A 250 1.48 9.56 7.59
CA GLU A 250 2.34 8.40 7.35
C GLU A 250 3.61 8.76 6.57
N VAL A 251 3.52 9.65 5.57
CA VAL A 251 4.71 10.17 4.86
C VAL A 251 5.66 10.87 5.84
N GLY A 252 5.14 11.75 6.69
CA GLY A 252 5.94 12.43 7.71
C GLY A 252 6.54 11.45 8.72
N SER A 253 5.75 10.50 9.20
CA SER A 253 6.13 9.51 10.20
C SER A 253 7.20 8.55 9.66
N LEU A 254 7.05 8.07 8.42
CA LEU A 254 8.07 7.28 7.72
C LEU A 254 9.36 8.08 7.53
N SER A 255 9.27 9.37 7.20
CA SER A 255 10.46 10.24 7.07
C SER A 255 11.20 10.43 8.40
N LEU A 256 10.50 10.39 9.54
CA LEU A 256 11.08 10.45 10.89
C LEU A 256 11.60 9.09 11.38
N THR A 257 11.27 8.01 10.68
CA THR A 257 11.71 6.66 11.03
C THR A 257 13.12 6.43 10.52
N ASP A 258 13.99 5.93 11.39
CA ASP A 258 15.40 5.71 11.10
C ASP A 258 15.62 4.63 10.01
N LYS A 259 16.76 4.72 9.33
CA LYS A 259 17.12 3.81 8.22
C LYS A 259 17.11 2.34 8.64
N GLU A 260 17.60 2.02 9.84
CA GLU A 260 17.72 0.64 10.33
C GLU A 260 16.34 0.01 10.52
N SER A 261 15.42 0.73 11.15
CA SER A 261 14.03 0.30 11.33
C SER A 261 13.30 0.13 10.01
N ILE A 262 13.50 1.04 9.04
CA ILE A 262 12.91 0.91 7.69
C ILE A 262 13.48 -0.30 6.94
N PHE A 263 14.80 -0.49 6.94
CA PHE A 263 15.47 -1.57 6.18
C PHE A 263 15.19 -2.96 6.74
N SER A 264 15.11 -3.08 8.06
CA SER A 264 14.77 -4.34 8.74
C SER A 264 13.26 -4.64 8.72
N GLY A 265 12.42 -3.66 8.38
CA GLY A 265 10.96 -3.77 8.48
C GLY A 265 10.45 -3.70 9.92
N ASN A 266 11.27 -3.24 10.87
CA ASN A 266 10.91 -3.02 12.27
C ASN A 266 10.20 -1.68 12.48
N PHE A 267 9.15 -1.45 11.69
CA PHE A 267 8.24 -0.33 11.84
C PHE A 267 6.80 -0.84 11.77
N SER A 268 5.84 -0.03 12.19
CA SER A 268 4.42 -0.30 11.99
C SER A 268 3.69 0.97 11.60
N PHE A 269 2.81 0.89 10.61
CA PHE A 269 1.92 2.00 10.27
C PHE A 269 1.10 2.44 11.49
N THR A 270 0.74 3.72 11.52
CA THR A 270 -0.05 4.23 12.63
C THR A 270 -1.39 3.49 12.73
N PRO A 271 -1.82 3.08 13.94
CA PRO A 271 -3.14 2.50 14.15
C PRO A 271 -4.25 3.42 13.63
N LEU A 272 -5.29 2.82 13.07
CA LEU A 272 -6.43 3.52 12.47
C LEU A 272 -7.55 3.77 13.48
N GLU A 273 -7.59 2.99 14.55
CA GLU A 273 -8.45 3.22 15.70
C GLU A 273 -7.67 3.99 16.76
N ASN A 274 -8.30 5.03 17.32
CA ASN A 274 -7.89 5.50 18.63
C ASN A 274 -8.26 4.40 19.61
N LYS A 275 -7.33 3.51 19.96
CA LYS A 275 -7.44 2.82 21.24
C LYS A 275 -7.42 3.93 22.28
N ALA A 276 -8.61 4.32 22.76
CA ALA A 276 -8.70 5.02 24.02
C ALA A 276 -7.86 4.21 24.99
N SER A 277 -6.80 4.81 25.52
CA SER A 277 -5.95 4.19 26.52
C SER A 277 -6.87 3.59 27.57
N VAL A 278 -6.90 2.26 27.64
CA VAL A 278 -7.56 1.58 28.75
C VAL A 278 -6.84 2.11 29.98
N THR A 279 -7.56 2.95 30.72
CA THR A 279 -7.09 3.60 31.94
C THR A 279 -7.26 2.63 33.09
#